data_AF-A0A9R0JIK7-F1
#
_entry.id   AF-A0A9R0JIK7-F1
#
_cell.length_a   1.000
_cell.length_b   1.000
_cell.length_c   1.000
_cell.angle_alpha   90.00
_cell.angle_beta   90.00
_cell.angle_gamma   90.00
#
_symmetry.space_group_name_H-M   'P 1'
#
loop_
_entity.id
_entity.type
_entity.pdbx_description
1 polymer ?
#
loop_
_entity_poly.entity_id
_entity_poly.type
_entity_poly.pdbx_seq_one_letter_code
_entity_poly.pdbx_strand_id
1 'polypeptide(L)'
;MYFKIATLQTWEVFNLSCPVRIDLPRLNTWIRYVLSLNIGKLSLYVNHRPFELPEFPLPICNLTCSSLVSVDLRSCFDIQIPDSVVCFPHLKSLDLNVIFPNNLAVLHRLLSCCPLLERLRLWCYLDDLEVLNLDISVPTLKRLDLWLQEEGYAVIRNYEIIINTPYLEYLSIHDNSLAHYVLNNLYGLRDVHIGYLTQNYGDIEPLHAIRLLELFHGIRSTDILTLHPDTLIIYDK
;
A
#
# COMPACT_ATOMS: atom_id res chain seq x y z
N MET A 1 -30.65 -35.42 -3.30
CA MET A 1 -29.33 -35.25 -2.65
C MET A 1 -29.53 -34.23 -1.54
N TYR A 2 -29.55 -34.68 -0.29
CA TYR A 2 -29.81 -33.82 0.87
C TYR A 2 -28.50 -33.19 1.34
N PHE A 3 -28.42 -31.86 1.40
CA PHE A 3 -27.38 -31.20 2.18
C PHE A 3 -28.00 -30.63 3.45
N LYS A 4 -27.73 -31.32 4.55
CA LYS A 4 -28.01 -30.91 5.92
C LYS A 4 -26.90 -29.94 6.31
N ILE A 5 -27.14 -28.64 6.23
CA ILE A 5 -26.20 -27.63 6.76
C ILE A 5 -26.54 -27.46 8.24
N ALA A 6 -25.90 -28.28 9.07
CA ALA A 6 -25.88 -28.12 10.52
C ALA A 6 -24.42 -27.99 10.95
N THR A 7 -23.90 -26.76 10.85
CA THR A 7 -23.00 -26.06 11.79
C THR A 7 -22.54 -24.78 11.12
N LEU A 8 -22.75 -23.64 11.79
CA LEU A 8 -22.21 -22.32 11.46
C LEU A 8 -20.68 -22.41 11.31
N GLN A 9 -20.19 -22.58 10.09
CA GLN A 9 -18.76 -22.54 9.83
C GLN A 9 -18.37 -21.06 9.67
N THR A 10 -18.06 -20.39 10.78
CA THR A 10 -17.51 -19.03 10.76
C THR A 10 -16.06 -19.12 10.31
N TRP A 11 -15.78 -18.78 9.06
CA TRP A 11 -14.40 -18.72 8.58
C TRP A 11 -13.68 -17.56 9.26
N GLU A 12 -12.61 -17.83 9.99
CA GLU A 12 -11.77 -16.75 10.53
C GLU A 12 -10.90 -16.13 9.43
N VAL A 13 -10.53 -16.93 8.42
CA VAL A 13 -9.59 -16.56 7.36
C VAL A 13 -10.12 -17.00 6.00
N PHE A 14 -10.09 -16.11 5.02
CA PHE A 14 -10.29 -16.42 3.61
C PHE A 14 -9.06 -16.02 2.80
N ASN A 15 -8.53 -16.97 2.03
CA ASN A 15 -7.41 -16.73 1.13
C ASN A 15 -7.76 -17.26 -0.27
N LEU A 16 -7.70 -16.38 -1.26
CA LEU A 16 -7.83 -16.72 -2.67
C LEU A 16 -6.54 -16.34 -3.39
N SER A 17 -5.85 -17.33 -3.94
CA SER A 17 -4.71 -17.16 -4.84
C SER A 17 -5.03 -17.79 -6.18
N CYS A 18 -5.22 -16.97 -7.22
CA CYS A 18 -5.56 -17.40 -8.57
C CYS A 18 -4.64 -16.69 -9.59
N PRO A 19 -3.57 -17.35 -10.07
CA PRO A 19 -2.67 -16.76 -11.05
C PRO A 19 -3.25 -16.77 -12.47
N VAL A 20 -4.33 -17.53 -12.70
CA VAL A 20 -5.03 -17.62 -13.99
C VAL A 20 -6.17 -16.60 -14.03
N ARG A 21 -6.44 -16.04 -15.23
CA ARG A 21 -7.59 -15.15 -15.46
C ARG A 21 -8.88 -15.79 -14.96
N ILE A 22 -9.43 -15.20 -13.91
CA ILE A 22 -10.76 -15.51 -13.39
C ILE A 22 -11.79 -14.53 -13.96
N ASP A 23 -12.98 -15.05 -14.24
CA ASP A 23 -14.14 -14.23 -14.62
C ASP A 23 -14.48 -13.23 -13.49
N LEU A 24 -14.49 -11.93 -13.83
CA LEU A 24 -14.68 -10.85 -12.85
C LEU A 24 -16.05 -10.90 -12.15
N PRO A 25 -17.19 -11.10 -12.85
CA PRO A 25 -18.49 -11.29 -12.20
C PRO A 25 -18.48 -12.42 -11.15
N ARG A 26 -17.85 -13.56 -11.47
CA ARG A 26 -17.71 -14.68 -10.54
C ARG A 26 -16.85 -14.31 -9.33
N LEU A 27 -15.71 -13.67 -9.54
CA LEU A 27 -14.82 -13.22 -8.47
C LEU A 27 -15.54 -12.23 -7.53
N ASN A 28 -16.23 -11.24 -8.08
CA ASN A 28 -16.99 -10.24 -7.32
C ASN A 28 -18.09 -10.90 -6.47
N THR A 29 -18.75 -11.93 -7.01
CA THR A 29 -19.76 -12.71 -6.28
C THR A 29 -19.15 -13.44 -5.08
N TRP A 30 -17.97 -14.05 -5.26
CA TRP A 30 -17.25 -14.73 -4.17
C TRP A 30 -16.80 -13.77 -3.08
N ILE A 31 -16.21 -12.62 -3.45
CA ILE A 31 -15.78 -11.60 -2.50
C ILE A 31 -16.96 -11.12 -1.66
N ARG A 32 -18.10 -10.81 -2.29
CA ARG A 32 -19.32 -10.38 -1.58
C ARG A 32 -19.86 -11.45 -0.63
N TYR A 33 -19.88 -12.71 -1.06
CA TYR A 33 -20.33 -13.82 -0.22
C TYR A 33 -19.41 -13.98 0.99
N VAL A 34 -18.10 -13.95 0.81
CA VAL A 34 -17.14 -14.11 1.90
C VAL A 34 -17.22 -12.97 2.91
N LEU A 35 -17.34 -11.72 2.44
CA LEU A 35 -17.46 -10.55 3.32
C LEU A 35 -18.75 -10.56 4.14
N SER A 36 -19.80 -11.26 3.69
CA SER A 36 -21.03 -11.44 4.48
C SER A 36 -20.91 -12.49 5.59
N LEU A 37 -19.83 -13.29 5.60
CA LEU A 37 -19.58 -14.32 6.62
C LEU A 37 -18.87 -13.78 7.88
N ASN A 38 -18.63 -12.47 7.98
CA ASN A 38 -17.93 -11.84 9.12
C ASN A 38 -16.56 -12.47 9.39
N ILE A 39 -15.75 -12.61 8.34
CA ILE A 39 -14.40 -13.14 8.44
C ILE A 39 -13.46 -12.17 9.17
N GLY A 40 -12.41 -12.70 9.79
CA GLY A 40 -11.37 -11.91 10.46
C GLY A 40 -10.22 -11.51 9.52
N LYS A 41 -9.88 -12.34 8.53
CA LYS A 41 -8.77 -12.09 7.62
C LYS A 41 -9.16 -12.35 6.18
N LEU A 42 -8.90 -11.38 5.31
CA LEU A 42 -9.10 -11.46 3.87
C LEU A 42 -7.76 -11.37 3.16
N SER A 43 -7.43 -12.34 2.31
CA SER A 43 -6.28 -12.32 1.40
C SER A 43 -6.74 -12.63 -0.01
N LEU A 44 -6.52 -11.72 -0.95
CA LEU A 44 -6.87 -11.85 -2.35
C LEU A 44 -5.63 -11.57 -3.22
N TYR A 45 -5.24 -12.58 -3.99
CA TYR A 45 -4.16 -12.52 -4.98
C TYR A 45 -4.69 -13.08 -6.30
N VAL A 46 -5.09 -12.21 -7.21
CA VAL A 46 -5.76 -12.57 -8.46
C VAL A 46 -5.15 -11.82 -9.64
N ASN A 47 -4.93 -12.50 -10.76
CA ASN A 47 -4.48 -11.86 -12.01
C ASN A 47 -3.23 -10.96 -11.85
N HIS A 48 -2.37 -11.25 -10.88
CA HIS A 48 -1.28 -10.34 -10.52
C HIS A 48 -0.11 -10.46 -11.49
N ARG A 49 0.26 -9.34 -12.10
CA ARG A 49 1.54 -9.12 -12.77
C ARG A 49 2.29 -8.03 -11.99
N PRO A 50 3.35 -8.37 -11.23
CA PRO A 50 4.10 -7.36 -10.51
C PRO A 50 4.79 -6.41 -11.49
N PHE A 51 4.95 -5.16 -11.08
CA PHE A 51 5.64 -4.12 -11.86
C PHE A 51 5.00 -3.73 -13.20
N GLU A 52 3.76 -4.18 -13.45
CA GLU A 52 2.96 -3.76 -14.62
C GLU A 52 1.68 -3.07 -14.16
N LEU A 53 1.29 -1.99 -14.84
CA LEU A 53 -0.03 -1.38 -14.70
C LEU A 53 -1.13 -2.42 -14.96
N PRO A 54 -2.16 -2.48 -14.11
CA PRO A 54 -3.19 -3.50 -14.23
C PRO A 54 -4.09 -3.25 -15.44
N GLU A 55 -4.51 -4.33 -16.10
CA GLU A 55 -5.51 -4.27 -17.16
C GLU A 55 -6.92 -3.98 -16.59
N PHE A 56 -7.65 -3.06 -17.20
CA PHE A 56 -9.05 -2.75 -16.84
C PHE A 56 -10.05 -3.66 -17.58
N PRO A 57 -11.24 -3.93 -17.00
CA PRO A 57 -11.74 -3.45 -15.69
C PRO A 57 -11.17 -4.23 -14.49
N LEU A 58 -11.08 -3.56 -13.33
CA LEU A 58 -10.63 -4.17 -12.07
C LEU A 58 -11.74 -4.98 -11.38
N PRO A 59 -11.40 -6.03 -10.61
CA PRO A 59 -12.33 -6.67 -9.71
C PRO A 59 -12.81 -5.71 -8.61
N ILE A 60 -14.06 -5.85 -8.20
CA ILE A 60 -14.69 -4.97 -7.20
C ILE A 60 -14.55 -5.60 -5.82
N CYS A 61 -14.10 -4.81 -4.85
CA CYS A 61 -14.04 -5.19 -3.44
C CYS A 61 -14.89 -4.23 -2.58
N ASN A 62 -16.12 -4.64 -2.28
CA ASN A 62 -17.02 -3.88 -1.39
C ASN A 62 -16.67 -4.17 0.08
N LEU A 63 -15.66 -3.50 0.62
CA LEU A 63 -15.22 -3.71 2.01
C LEU A 63 -16.26 -3.16 2.99
N THR A 64 -17.10 -4.04 3.56
CA THR A 64 -18.17 -3.68 4.52
C THR A 64 -18.09 -4.44 5.85
N CYS A 65 -17.09 -5.30 6.00
CA CYS A 65 -17.02 -6.30 7.06
C CYS A 65 -16.28 -5.76 8.30
N SER A 66 -17.01 -5.52 9.39
CA SER A 66 -16.48 -4.89 10.62
C SER A 66 -15.64 -5.82 11.50
N SER A 67 -15.68 -7.13 11.23
CA SER A 67 -14.86 -8.15 11.92
C SER A 67 -13.44 -8.25 11.36
N LEU A 68 -13.13 -7.57 10.24
CA LEU A 68 -11.82 -7.64 9.62
C LEU A 68 -10.73 -7.10 10.54
N VAL A 69 -9.72 -7.93 10.77
CA VAL A 69 -8.48 -7.64 11.49
C VAL A 69 -7.31 -7.50 10.53
N SER A 70 -7.35 -8.20 9.40
CA SER A 70 -6.32 -8.14 8.36
C SER A 70 -6.93 -8.19 6.97
N VAL A 71 -6.50 -7.27 6.10
CA VAL A 71 -6.84 -7.24 4.68
C VAL A 71 -5.54 -7.23 3.88
N ASP A 72 -5.44 -8.14 2.92
CA ASP A 72 -4.29 -8.31 2.04
C ASP A 72 -4.79 -8.42 0.59
N LEU A 73 -4.69 -7.32 -0.16
CA LEU A 73 -5.14 -7.18 -1.55
C LEU A 73 -3.93 -6.98 -2.44
N ARG A 74 -3.23 -8.07 -2.77
CA ARG A 74 -2.02 -8.08 -3.62
C ARG A 74 -2.32 -8.02 -5.11
N SER A 75 -3.43 -7.40 -5.47
CA SER A 75 -3.89 -7.12 -6.82
C SER A 75 -4.62 -5.79 -6.77
N CYS A 76 -4.69 -5.06 -7.88
CA CYS A 76 -5.48 -3.84 -7.91
C CYS A 76 -6.98 -4.19 -7.91
N PHE A 77 -7.72 -3.57 -7.00
CA PHE A 77 -9.17 -3.68 -6.91
C PHE A 77 -9.81 -2.30 -7.03
N ASP A 78 -11.01 -2.26 -7.59
CA ASP A 78 -11.92 -1.13 -7.38
C ASP A 78 -12.54 -1.28 -5.99
N ILE A 79 -11.93 -0.62 -5.00
CA ILE A 79 -12.33 -0.72 -3.59
C ILE A 79 -13.47 0.25 -3.32
N GLN A 80 -14.59 -0.31 -2.87
CA GLN A 80 -15.81 0.42 -2.58
C GLN A 80 -16.09 0.37 -1.08
N ILE A 81 -16.16 1.53 -0.44
CA ILE A 81 -16.32 1.69 1.02
C ILE A 81 -17.70 2.35 1.28
N PRO A 82 -18.49 1.88 2.25
CA PRO A 82 -19.74 2.52 2.64
C PRO A 82 -19.53 3.88 3.34
N ASP A 83 -20.46 4.82 3.17
CA ASP A 83 -20.39 6.20 3.74
C ASP A 83 -20.50 6.26 5.27
N SER A 84 -20.50 5.12 5.95
CA SER A 84 -20.48 5.03 7.41
C SER A 84 -19.13 5.46 8.00
N VAL A 85 -19.19 6.15 9.15
CA VAL A 85 -18.05 6.83 9.79
C VAL A 85 -16.94 5.89 10.28
N VAL A 86 -17.23 4.61 10.56
CA VAL A 86 -16.22 3.61 10.97
C VAL A 86 -16.55 2.25 10.34
N CYS A 87 -15.83 1.88 9.28
CA CYS A 87 -16.06 0.61 8.60
C CYS A 87 -15.22 -0.55 9.17
N PHE A 88 -14.03 -0.27 9.71
CA PHE A 88 -13.06 -1.31 10.08
C PHE A 88 -12.47 -1.11 11.49
N PRO A 89 -13.30 -1.22 12.55
CA PRO A 89 -12.90 -0.89 13.91
C PRO A 89 -11.79 -1.80 14.48
N HIS A 90 -11.60 -3.00 13.91
CA HIS A 90 -10.64 -3.99 14.40
C HIS A 90 -9.42 -4.18 13.47
N LEU A 91 -9.34 -3.44 12.36
CA LEU A 91 -8.31 -3.65 11.36
C LEU A 91 -6.95 -3.18 11.87
N LYS A 92 -6.01 -4.12 11.96
CA LYS A 92 -4.62 -3.89 12.39
C LYS A 92 -3.62 -3.94 11.26
N SER A 93 -4.04 -4.47 10.12
CA SER A 93 -3.16 -4.90 9.04
C SER A 93 -3.82 -4.65 7.70
N LEU A 94 -3.20 -3.81 6.88
CA LEU A 94 -3.68 -3.46 5.56
C LEU A 94 -2.54 -3.56 4.55
N ASP A 95 -2.72 -4.38 3.52
CA ASP A 95 -1.81 -4.55 2.40
C ASP A 95 -2.62 -4.33 1.11
N LEU A 96 -2.22 -3.35 0.29
CA LEU A 96 -2.97 -2.88 -0.86
C LEU A 96 -2.06 -2.58 -2.04
N ASN A 97 -2.54 -2.92 -3.23
CA ASN A 97 -2.08 -2.33 -4.48
C ASN A 97 -3.02 -1.17 -4.87
N VAL A 98 -2.45 0.02 -5.13
CA VAL A 98 -3.17 1.25 -5.46
C VAL A 98 -2.62 1.87 -6.73
N ILE A 99 -3.51 2.43 -7.56
CA ILE A 99 -3.16 3.15 -8.79
C ILE A 99 -3.42 4.63 -8.55
N PHE A 100 -2.38 5.45 -8.61
CA PHE A 100 -2.52 6.90 -8.51
C PHE A 100 -2.66 7.54 -9.90
N PRO A 101 -3.46 8.62 -10.01
CA PRO A 101 -4.16 9.32 -8.92
C PRO A 101 -5.52 8.71 -8.51
N ASN A 102 -6.03 7.74 -9.28
CA ASN A 102 -7.40 7.23 -9.18
C ASN A 102 -7.81 6.72 -7.78
N ASN A 103 -6.88 6.12 -7.03
CA ASN A 103 -7.17 5.53 -5.72
C ASN A 103 -6.84 6.44 -4.53
N LEU A 104 -6.40 7.69 -4.73
CA LEU A 104 -5.99 8.58 -3.64
C LEU A 104 -7.10 8.84 -2.60
N ALA A 105 -8.28 9.24 -3.07
CA ALA A 105 -9.43 9.50 -2.19
C ALA A 105 -9.88 8.23 -1.44
N VAL A 106 -9.84 7.08 -2.10
CA VAL A 106 -10.20 5.78 -1.53
C VAL A 106 -9.20 5.37 -0.46
N LEU A 107 -7.90 5.54 -0.70
CA LEU A 107 -6.85 5.24 0.28
C LEU A 107 -7.01 6.09 1.54
N HIS A 108 -7.14 7.41 1.42
CA HIS A 108 -7.32 8.30 2.58
C HIS A 108 -8.56 7.91 3.40
N ARG A 109 -9.63 7.53 2.71
CA ARG A 109 -10.85 7.05 3.35
C ARG A 109 -10.67 5.71 4.07
N LEU A 110 -9.91 4.78 3.50
CA LEU A 110 -9.57 3.52 4.20
C LEU A 110 -8.79 3.81 5.47
N LEU A 111 -7.75 4.64 5.38
CA LEU A 111 -6.91 4.98 6.53
C LEU A 111 -7.72 5.66 7.65
N SER A 112 -8.67 6.53 7.31
CA SER A 112 -9.54 7.16 8.31
C SER A 112 -10.55 6.20 8.96
N CYS A 113 -10.87 5.08 8.28
CA CYS A 113 -11.79 4.06 8.78
C CYS A 113 -11.14 2.97 9.65
N CYS A 114 -9.82 3.02 9.87
CA CYS A 114 -9.03 1.98 10.54
C CYS A 114 -8.28 2.51 11.78
N PRO A 115 -8.97 2.78 12.91
CA PRO A 115 -8.37 3.44 14.07
C PRO A 115 -7.26 2.63 14.75
N LEU A 116 -7.23 1.30 14.56
CA LEU A 116 -6.26 0.39 15.20
C LEU A 116 -5.17 -0.10 14.24
N LEU A 117 -4.94 0.57 13.10
CA LEU A 117 -4.02 0.12 12.07
C LEU A 117 -2.56 0.16 12.55
N GLU A 118 -1.94 -1.01 12.74
CA GLU A 118 -0.55 -1.14 13.20
C GLU A 118 0.43 -1.39 12.05
N ARG A 119 -0.03 -1.96 10.93
CA ARG A 119 0.81 -2.26 9.76
C ARG A 119 0.12 -1.89 8.46
N LEU A 120 0.84 -1.14 7.63
CA LEU A 120 0.41 -0.70 6.30
C LEU A 120 1.47 -1.10 5.29
N ARG A 121 1.05 -1.83 4.26
CA ARG A 121 1.83 -2.09 3.06
C ARG A 121 1.11 -1.49 1.86
N LEU A 122 1.80 -0.67 1.09
CA LEU A 122 1.27 -0.07 -0.13
C LEU A 122 2.18 -0.38 -1.31
N TRP A 123 1.59 -0.95 -2.35
CA TRP A 123 2.18 -1.01 -3.68
C TRP A 123 1.50 0.02 -4.58
N CYS A 124 2.21 1.10 -4.83
CA CYS A 124 1.73 2.29 -5.53
C CYS A 124 2.18 2.24 -6.99
N TYR A 125 1.23 2.11 -7.90
CA TYR A 125 1.44 2.28 -9.34
C TYR A 125 1.15 3.74 -9.70
N LEU A 126 2.11 4.40 -10.35
CA LEU A 126 2.04 5.80 -10.76
C LEU A 126 1.71 5.85 -12.26
N ASP A 127 0.46 6.15 -12.59
CA ASP A 127 -0.07 6.14 -13.96
C ASP A 127 -0.13 7.57 -14.53
N ASP A 128 0.91 7.93 -15.30
CA ASP A 128 1.06 9.18 -16.07
C ASP A 128 0.56 10.45 -15.35
N LEU A 129 1.09 10.72 -14.15
CA LEU A 129 0.76 11.92 -13.37
C LEU A 129 1.96 12.85 -13.19
N GLU A 130 1.73 14.16 -13.19
CA GLU A 130 2.80 15.15 -12.97
C GLU A 130 3.06 15.45 -11.48
N VAL A 131 2.00 15.34 -10.66
CA VAL A 131 1.99 15.76 -9.26
C VAL A 131 1.26 14.72 -8.41
N LEU A 132 1.89 14.32 -7.30
CA LEU A 132 1.30 13.47 -6.27
C LEU A 132 1.62 14.07 -4.91
N ASN A 133 0.59 14.23 -4.08
CA ASN A 133 0.76 14.55 -2.66
C ASN A 133 0.10 13.43 -1.86
N LEU A 134 0.91 12.57 -1.27
CA LEU A 134 0.45 11.44 -0.47
C LEU A 134 0.74 11.69 1.01
N ASP A 135 -0.31 11.84 1.81
CA ASP A 135 -0.21 11.99 3.26
C ASP A 135 -0.53 10.68 3.98
N ILE A 136 0.47 10.13 4.66
CA ILE A 136 0.37 8.96 5.54
C ILE A 136 0.52 9.43 7.00
N SER A 137 -0.59 9.93 7.53
CA SER A 137 -0.73 10.35 8.94
C SER A 137 -1.62 9.37 9.71
N VAL A 138 -1.07 8.22 10.10
CA VAL A 138 -1.76 7.17 10.88
C VAL A 138 -1.12 7.03 12.26
N PRO A 139 -1.73 7.57 13.34
CA PRO A 139 -1.09 7.61 14.66
C PRO A 139 -0.81 6.24 15.29
N THR A 140 -1.51 5.18 14.90
CA THR A 140 -1.34 3.83 15.47
C THR A 140 -0.33 2.97 14.72
N LEU A 141 0.21 3.49 13.61
CA LEU A 141 1.06 2.73 12.71
C LEU A 141 2.44 2.47 13.31
N LYS A 142 2.84 1.20 13.31
CA LYS A 142 4.15 0.71 13.79
C LYS A 142 5.05 0.25 12.65
N ARG A 143 4.46 -0.21 11.55
CA ARG A 143 5.18 -0.68 10.37
C ARG A 143 4.59 -0.13 9.09
N LEU A 144 5.45 0.49 8.28
CA LEU A 144 5.13 1.01 6.97
C LEU A 144 6.08 0.39 5.94
N ASP A 145 5.50 -0.26 4.94
CA ASP A 145 6.23 -0.75 3.77
C ASP A 145 5.64 -0.09 2.51
N LEU A 146 6.44 0.69 1.77
CA LEU A 146 6.05 1.44 0.57
C LEU A 146 6.82 0.96 -0.66
N TRP A 147 6.10 0.69 -1.75
CA TRP A 147 6.65 0.48 -3.08
C TRP A 147 6.04 1.51 -4.03
N LEU A 148 6.86 2.37 -4.62
CA LEU A 148 6.47 3.28 -5.67
C LEU A 148 7.03 2.76 -6.99
N GLN A 149 6.11 2.50 -7.93
CA GLN A 149 6.39 2.00 -9.26
C GLN A 149 5.82 2.99 -10.28
N GLU A 150 6.71 3.75 -10.91
CA GLU A 150 6.44 4.56 -12.09
C GLU A 150 6.81 3.79 -13.37
N GLU A 151 5.91 3.83 -14.35
CA GLU A 151 6.15 3.39 -15.72
C GLU A 151 6.18 4.61 -16.64
N GLY A 152 7.27 4.84 -17.36
CA GLY A 152 7.37 5.95 -18.30
C GLY A 152 8.74 6.60 -18.35
N TYR A 153 8.87 7.62 -19.20
CA TYR A 153 10.12 8.35 -19.42
C TYR A 153 10.16 9.70 -18.69
N ALA A 154 11.37 9.98 -18.23
CA ALA A 154 11.97 11.20 -17.71
C ALA A 154 11.25 12.54 -17.95
N VAL A 155 10.43 12.93 -16.99
CA VAL A 155 10.24 14.34 -16.64
C VAL A 155 10.26 14.40 -15.12
N ILE A 156 10.94 15.38 -14.53
CA ILE A 156 10.93 15.58 -13.08
C ILE A 156 9.49 15.64 -12.62
N ARG A 157 9.12 14.73 -11.72
CA ARG A 157 7.80 14.69 -11.12
C ARG A 157 7.81 15.35 -9.75
N ASN A 158 6.71 16.01 -9.44
CA ASN A 158 6.49 16.62 -8.13
C ASN A 158 5.69 15.65 -7.28
N TYR A 159 6.35 14.57 -6.89
CA TYR A 159 5.83 13.60 -5.93
C TYR A 159 6.35 13.93 -4.54
N GLU A 160 5.42 14.26 -3.66
CA GLU A 160 5.69 14.50 -2.24
C GLU A 160 4.93 13.47 -1.41
N ILE A 161 5.67 12.77 -0.55
CA ILE A 161 5.14 11.77 0.37
C ILE A 161 5.43 12.22 1.79
N ILE A 162 4.37 12.54 2.51
CA ILE A 162 4.43 12.97 3.90
C ILE A 162 4.18 11.75 4.78
N ILE A 163 5.10 11.45 5.68
CA ILE A 163 4.96 10.37 6.67
C ILE A 163 4.99 11.02 8.05
N ASN A 164 3.87 10.96 8.76
CA ASN A 164 3.70 11.56 10.09
C ASN A 164 3.07 10.56 11.05
N THR A 165 3.91 9.69 11.62
CA THR A 165 3.47 8.53 12.41
C THR A 165 4.34 8.35 13.66
N PRO A 166 3.94 8.89 14.84
CA PRO A 166 4.78 8.96 16.04
C PRO A 166 5.25 7.64 16.64
N TYR A 167 4.52 6.56 16.38
CA TYR A 167 4.83 5.23 16.88
C TYR A 167 5.38 4.29 15.81
N LEU A 168 5.81 4.83 14.66
CA LEU A 168 6.43 4.03 13.61
C LEU A 168 7.76 3.49 14.10
N GLU A 169 7.94 2.17 14.05
CA GLU A 169 9.15 1.45 14.49
C GLU A 169 9.96 0.96 13.28
N TYR A 170 9.28 0.64 12.18
CA TYR A 170 9.86 0.11 10.94
C TYR A 170 9.35 0.87 9.71
N LEU A 171 10.27 1.29 8.85
CA LEU A 171 9.99 1.92 7.56
C LEU A 171 10.76 1.22 6.44
N SER A 172 10.07 0.77 5.40
CA SER A 172 10.68 0.31 4.16
C SER A 172 10.18 1.15 2.99
N ILE A 173 11.09 1.69 2.21
CA ILE A 173 10.81 2.47 1.00
C ILE A 173 11.51 1.78 -0.17
N HIS A 174 10.74 1.41 -1.18
CA HIS A 174 11.22 0.98 -2.49
C HIS A 174 10.66 1.93 -3.53
N ASP A 175 11.51 2.64 -4.27
CA ASP A 175 11.05 3.77 -5.07
C ASP A 175 11.87 3.91 -6.36
N ASN A 176 11.21 3.82 -7.51
CA ASN A 176 11.85 4.12 -8.80
C ASN A 176 11.48 5.50 -9.38
N SER A 177 10.64 6.27 -8.69
CA SER A 177 10.11 7.59 -9.08
C SER A 177 10.90 8.78 -8.52
N LEU A 178 11.84 8.53 -7.61
CA LEU A 178 12.67 9.57 -6.96
C LEU A 178 11.84 10.63 -6.22
N ALA A 179 10.76 10.20 -5.55
CA ALA A 179 9.87 11.08 -4.80
C ALA A 179 10.58 11.80 -3.65
N HIS A 180 10.03 12.95 -3.26
CA HIS A 180 10.43 13.67 -2.06
C HIS A 180 9.71 13.10 -0.83
N TYR A 181 10.46 12.64 0.16
CA TYR A 181 9.91 12.11 1.41
C TYR A 181 10.08 13.11 2.54
N VAL A 182 8.95 13.57 3.06
CA VAL A 182 8.90 14.48 4.22
C VAL A 182 8.56 13.67 5.46
N LEU A 183 9.55 13.47 6.32
CA LEU A 183 9.43 12.68 7.54
C LEU A 183 9.18 13.56 8.76
N ASN A 184 8.01 13.40 9.38
CA ASN A 184 7.58 14.18 10.53
C ASN A 184 7.30 13.28 11.73
N ASN A 185 7.71 13.71 12.93
CA ASN A 185 7.40 13.03 14.20
C ASN A 185 7.68 11.52 14.18
N LEU A 186 8.90 11.07 13.86
CA LEU A 186 9.24 9.64 13.81
C LEU A 186 10.09 9.19 15.01
N TYR A 187 9.66 9.56 16.21
CA TYR A 187 10.44 9.37 17.45
C TYR A 187 10.71 7.90 17.80
N GLY A 188 9.85 6.98 17.36
CA GLY A 188 9.95 5.55 17.60
C GLY A 188 10.72 4.76 16.54
N LEU A 189 11.18 5.40 15.46
CA LEU A 189 11.71 4.71 14.28
C LEU A 189 13.07 4.10 14.59
N ARG A 190 13.20 2.79 14.36
CA ARG A 190 14.41 2.03 14.68
C ARG A 190 15.02 1.35 13.47
N ASP A 191 14.18 0.84 12.58
CA ASP A 191 14.63 0.02 11.46
C ASP A 191 14.16 0.63 10.14
N VAL A 192 15.12 1.00 9.30
CA VAL A 192 14.86 1.66 8.02
C VAL A 192 15.52 0.94 6.88
N HIS A 193 14.72 0.66 5.86
CA HIS A 193 15.14 0.07 4.60
C HIS A 193 14.84 1.03 3.46
N ILE A 194 15.86 1.40 2.68
CA ILE A 194 15.72 2.30 1.53
C ILE A 194 16.31 1.65 0.28
N GLY A 195 15.46 1.43 -0.71
CA GLY A 195 15.85 0.96 -2.03
C GLY A 195 15.32 1.84 -3.14
N TYR A 196 16.14 2.78 -3.62
CA TYR A 196 15.83 3.47 -4.86
C TYR A 196 16.30 2.65 -6.05
N LEU A 197 15.39 2.37 -6.99
CA LEU A 197 15.59 1.42 -8.09
C LEU A 197 15.35 2.10 -9.44
N THR A 198 16.06 3.20 -9.72
CA THR A 198 15.88 3.89 -11.00
C THR A 198 16.29 2.99 -12.17
N GLN A 199 15.41 2.89 -13.16
CA GLN A 199 15.69 2.18 -14.40
C GLN A 199 16.53 3.02 -15.37
N ASN A 200 16.63 4.34 -15.12
CA ASN A 200 17.34 5.28 -15.98
C ASN A 200 18.17 6.27 -15.15
N TYR A 201 19.44 5.95 -14.98
CA TYR A 201 20.40 6.81 -14.28
C TYR A 201 20.59 8.19 -14.95
N GLY A 202 20.18 8.37 -16.21
CA GLY A 202 20.22 9.66 -16.91
C GLY A 202 19.31 10.71 -16.28
N ASP A 203 18.26 10.29 -15.57
CA ASP A 203 17.21 11.16 -15.03
C ASP A 203 17.54 11.67 -13.62
N ILE A 204 18.65 11.21 -13.05
CA ILE A 204 19.13 11.67 -11.75
C ILE A 204 19.70 13.08 -11.91
N GLU A 205 18.91 14.05 -11.51
CA GLU A 205 19.32 15.44 -11.28
C GLU A 205 19.81 15.71 -9.84
N PRO A 206 20.57 16.80 -9.61
CA PRO A 206 21.05 17.18 -8.27
C PRO A 206 19.96 17.34 -7.21
N LEU A 207 18.74 17.70 -7.62
CA LEU A 207 17.59 17.78 -6.72
C LEU A 207 17.27 16.43 -6.05
N HIS A 208 17.46 15.31 -6.76
CA HIS A 208 17.19 13.98 -6.18
C HIS A 208 18.20 13.61 -5.09
N ALA A 209 19.47 14.01 -5.26
CA ALA A 209 20.48 13.87 -4.22
C ALA A 209 20.12 14.70 -2.98
N ILE A 210 19.59 15.92 -3.17
CA ILE A 210 19.09 16.77 -2.07
C ILE A 210 17.93 16.08 -1.35
N ARG A 211 16.93 15.57 -2.07
CA ARG A 211 15.79 14.84 -1.48
C ARG A 211 16.24 13.61 -0.69
N LEU A 212 17.21 12.86 -1.21
CA LEU A 212 17.80 11.71 -0.51
C LEU A 212 18.52 12.13 0.78
N LEU A 213 19.26 13.24 0.74
CA LEU A 213 19.90 13.83 1.92
C LEU A 213 18.89 14.28 2.98
N GLU A 214 17.77 14.89 2.57
CA GLU A 214 16.67 15.27 3.45
C GLU A 214 16.03 14.04 4.11
N LEU A 215 15.80 12.97 3.33
CA LEU A 215 15.34 11.68 3.85
C LEU A 215 16.32 11.11 4.90
N PHE A 216 17.61 11.08 4.58
CA PHE A 216 18.67 10.63 5.52
C PHE A 216 18.73 11.48 6.79
N HIS A 217 18.52 12.80 6.67
CA HIS A 217 18.43 13.67 7.83
C HIS A 217 17.23 13.31 8.73
N GLY A 218 16.08 12.98 8.13
CA GLY A 218 14.87 12.59 8.85
C GLY A 218 14.99 11.27 9.61
N ILE A 219 15.83 10.34 9.14
CA ILE A 219 16.05 9.01 9.76
C ILE A 219 17.36 8.91 10.56
N ARG A 220 18.06 10.02 10.80
CA ARG A 220 19.40 9.98 11.44
C ARG A 220 19.47 9.33 12.82
N SER A 221 18.33 9.16 13.50
CA SER A 221 18.23 8.60 14.85
C SER A 221 17.89 7.11 14.89
N THR A 222 17.87 6.42 13.75
CA THR A 222 17.46 5.01 13.67
C THR A 222 18.59 4.06 14.09
N ASP A 223 18.23 2.91 14.64
CA ASP A 223 19.18 1.90 15.12
C ASP A 223 19.80 1.11 13.95
N ILE A 224 19.00 0.85 12.91
CA ILE A 224 19.35 0.04 11.75
C ILE A 224 18.99 0.83 10.49
N LEU A 225 19.95 0.91 9.56
CA LEU A 225 19.77 1.44 8.22
C LEU A 225 20.29 0.43 7.20
N THR A 226 19.39 -0.06 6.36
CA THR A 226 19.69 -0.94 5.23
C THR A 226 19.47 -0.19 3.92
N LEU A 227 20.50 -0.09 3.09
CA LEU A 227 20.43 0.56 1.78
C LEU A 227 20.55 -0.48 0.67
N HIS A 228 19.71 -0.37 -0.36
CA HIS A 228 19.93 -1.06 -1.63
C HIS A 228 21.16 -0.46 -2.34
N PRO A 229 22.00 -1.26 -3.05
CA PRO A 229 23.17 -0.74 -3.74
C PRO A 229 22.89 0.43 -4.68
N ASP A 230 21.78 0.38 -5.42
CA ASP A 230 21.40 1.42 -6.38
C ASP A 230 21.08 2.76 -5.72
N THR A 231 20.70 2.76 -4.44
CA THR A 231 20.50 3.99 -3.65
C THR A 231 21.80 4.80 -3.55
N LEU A 232 22.97 4.13 -3.52
CA LEU A 232 24.26 4.82 -3.43
C LEU A 232 24.63 5.54 -4.74
N ILE A 233 24.15 5.05 -5.88
CA ILE A 233 24.44 5.67 -7.18
C ILE A 233 23.77 7.03 -7.31
N ILE A 234 22.59 7.21 -6.69
CA ILE A 234 21.89 8.49 -6.67
C ILE A 234 22.64 9.51 -5.81
N TYR A 235 23.29 9.06 -4.75
CA TYR A 235 24.07 9.92 -3.86
C TYR A 235 25.35 10.46 -4.52
N ASP A 236 25.97 9.66 -5.40
CA ASP A 236 27.26 9.98 -6.03
C ASP A 236 27.17 10.92 -7.25
N LYS A 237 25.96 11.34 -7.65
CA LYS A 237 25.71 12.24 -8.79
C LYS A 237 25.40 13.67 -8.37
#